data_AF-A0A6J6DBR7-F1
#
_entry.id   AF-A0A6J6DBR7-F1
#
_cell.length_a   1.000
_cell.length_b   1.000
_cell.length_c   1.000
_cell.angle_alpha   90.00
_cell.angle_beta   90.00
_cell.angle_gamma   90.00
#
_symmetry.space_group_name_H-M   'P 1'
#
loop_
_entity.id
_entity.type
_entity.pdbx_description
1 polymer ?
#
loop_
_entity_poly.entity_id
_entity_poly.type
_entity_poly.pdbx_seq_one_letter_code
_entity_poly.pdbx_strand_id
1 'polypeptide(L)'
;MKKLYPFVIAVSLVLGGTAIPTLAADNTLKVSNPPAEFIIGEPGKPDPELTVIVIVTGPVRANINLEFVDYVFDDQGYKTRLPANTTPHSLAKVFQVEPFDNAYKPSASGSEFTIKLKPKQKKIDQIFYGGIKVTMDSGSSSNANQRGTGSANSSGAIASQVNVTPYGFVGDIKNGKIAGAQLARVNFTSTNRTSIIDSIIPDLPGLVNAGPIEAKVAYENKGELPVFTSASWEFSSEDKVLASKRSSKTILLGGRSATRSVITQSKIEGSQETINVLPEFGPVTIKTTLQSELGGTMFEPVVVESSIFVIQWKEPTFFVALAITFGWYYRRRRVAPKTSKQRPPSLLVLAIKAMRKAVIRRLALRKSKEVA
;
A
#
# COMPACT_ATOMS: atom_id res chain seq x y z
N MET A 1 -26.58 1.93 45.20
CA MET A 1 -25.80 3.15 45.51
C MET A 1 -24.40 2.74 45.95
N LYS A 2 -23.40 3.46 45.42
CA LYS A 2 -21.95 3.28 45.59
C LYS A 2 -21.52 3.07 47.05
N LYS A 3 -20.52 2.21 47.29
CA LYS A 3 -19.27 2.56 47.98
C LYS A 3 -18.22 1.45 47.85
N LEU A 4 -16.99 1.92 47.64
CA LEU A 4 -15.79 1.21 47.23
C LEU A 4 -15.34 0.14 48.23
N TYR A 5 -14.80 -0.97 47.71
CA TYR A 5 -13.90 -1.85 48.45
C TYR A 5 -12.45 -1.38 48.28
N PRO A 6 -11.63 -1.33 49.35
CA PRO A 6 -10.22 -1.02 49.27
C PRO A 6 -9.47 -2.29 48.87
N PHE A 7 -8.81 -2.30 47.71
CA PHE A 7 -7.84 -3.35 47.40
C PHE A 7 -6.46 -2.95 47.90
N VAL A 8 -5.97 -3.86 48.74
CA VAL A 8 -4.73 -3.91 49.49
C VAL A 8 -3.49 -3.56 48.64
N ILE A 9 -2.68 -2.68 49.21
CA ILE A 9 -1.30 -2.40 48.83
C ILE A 9 -0.46 -3.66 49.07
N ALA A 10 0.11 -4.23 48.01
CA ALA A 10 1.25 -5.13 48.11
C ALA A 10 2.52 -4.35 47.74
N VAL A 11 3.17 -3.79 48.77
CA VAL A 11 4.57 -3.39 48.69
C VAL A 11 5.38 -4.67 48.56
N SER A 12 6.08 -4.84 47.43
CA SER A 12 7.21 -5.76 47.34
C SER A 12 8.46 -4.93 47.13
N LEU A 13 9.10 -4.64 48.26
CA LEU A 13 10.44 -4.07 48.35
C LEU A 13 11.42 -5.22 48.04
N VAL A 14 12.03 -5.20 46.86
CA VAL A 14 13.22 -6.02 46.58
C VAL A 14 14.36 -5.09 46.22
N LEU A 15 15.17 -4.81 47.23
CA LEU A 15 16.52 -4.27 47.11
C LEU A 15 17.39 -5.34 46.43
N GLY A 16 17.77 -5.10 45.19
CA GLY A 16 18.68 -5.93 44.43
C GLY A 16 19.16 -5.16 43.21
N GLY A 17 20.21 -4.37 43.40
CA GLY A 17 20.77 -3.50 42.38
C GLY A 17 21.30 -4.29 41.18
N THR A 18 20.60 -4.19 40.07
CA THR A 18 21.21 -4.13 38.75
C THR A 18 20.63 -2.89 38.08
N ALA A 19 21.49 -1.92 37.79
CA ALA A 19 21.11 -0.76 37.00
C ALA A 19 20.74 -1.28 35.60
N ILE A 20 19.44 -1.49 35.37
CA ILE A 20 18.90 -1.54 34.03
C ILE A 20 19.26 -0.18 33.43
N PRO A 21 20.01 -0.08 32.32
CA PRO A 21 20.16 1.18 31.65
C PRO A 21 18.74 1.62 31.27
N THR A 22 18.22 2.62 31.98
CA THR A 22 17.04 3.35 31.54
C THR A 22 17.38 3.83 30.15
N LEU A 23 16.83 3.15 29.13
CA LEU A 23 16.76 3.72 27.78
C LEU A 23 16.26 5.14 27.99
N ALA A 24 17.13 6.12 27.70
CA ALA A 24 16.73 7.51 27.75
C ALA A 24 15.48 7.62 26.90
N ALA A 25 14.38 8.11 27.48
CA ALA A 25 13.16 8.29 26.73
C ALA A 25 13.47 9.27 25.58
N ASP A 26 13.49 8.76 24.35
CA ASP A 26 13.82 9.55 23.18
C ASP A 26 12.64 10.45 22.79
N ASN A 27 12.96 11.56 22.13
CA ASN A 27 11.94 12.38 21.50
C ASN A 27 11.30 11.63 20.33
N THR A 28 9.99 11.78 20.22
CA THR A 28 9.19 11.34 19.06
C THR A 28 8.94 12.53 18.14
N LEU A 29 9.15 12.31 16.84
CA LEU A 29 8.91 13.28 15.77
C LEU A 29 7.75 12.78 14.90
N LYS A 30 6.70 13.59 14.76
CA LYS A 30 5.61 13.36 13.79
C LYS A 30 5.57 14.52 12.81
N VAL A 31 5.33 14.22 11.54
CA VAL A 31 5.27 15.23 10.49
C VAL A 31 4.00 15.05 9.68
N SER A 32 3.31 16.13 9.38
CA SER A 32 2.14 16.12 8.49
C SER A 32 2.55 15.75 7.08
N ASN A 33 1.70 14.99 6.38
CA ASN A 33 1.88 14.78 4.95
C ASN A 33 1.48 16.05 4.18
N PRO A 34 2.41 16.72 3.47
CA PRO A 34 2.03 17.76 2.52
C PRO A 34 1.11 17.20 1.42
N PRO A 35 0.37 18.08 0.70
CA PRO A 35 -0.41 17.66 -0.45
C PRO A 35 0.46 16.95 -1.49
N ALA A 36 -0.10 15.94 -2.15
CA ALA A 36 0.59 15.19 -3.18
C ALA A 36 0.97 16.07 -4.40
N GLU A 37 0.16 17.09 -4.68
CA GLU A 37 0.36 18.09 -5.73
C GLU A 37 0.25 19.50 -5.14
N PHE A 38 1.16 20.38 -5.51
CA PHE A 38 1.11 21.80 -5.20
C PHE A 38 1.19 22.61 -6.50
N ILE A 39 0.19 23.46 -6.75
CA ILE A 39 0.06 24.18 -8.03
C ILE A 39 0.55 25.61 -7.85
N ILE A 40 1.44 26.07 -8.74
CA ILE A 40 1.93 27.45 -8.76
C ILE A 40 1.41 28.15 -10.02
N GLY A 41 0.96 29.40 -9.85
CA GLY A 41 0.48 30.25 -10.95
C GLY A 41 -1.03 30.19 -11.18
N GLU A 42 -1.80 29.63 -10.24
CA GLU A 42 -3.26 29.59 -10.28
C GLU A 42 -3.87 31.01 -10.19
N PRO A 43 -4.76 31.40 -11.12
CA PRO A 43 -5.47 32.68 -11.04
C PRO A 43 -6.22 32.83 -9.72
N GLY A 44 -6.04 33.96 -9.03
CA GLY A 44 -6.67 34.22 -7.73
C GLY A 44 -5.91 33.69 -6.50
N LYS A 45 -4.78 32.99 -6.69
CA LYS A 45 -3.85 32.59 -5.61
C LYS A 45 -2.43 33.10 -5.90
N PRO A 46 -2.16 34.41 -5.73
CA PRO A 46 -0.88 35.01 -6.13
C PRO A 46 0.32 34.55 -5.28
N ASP A 47 0.07 34.18 -4.02
CA ASP A 47 1.11 33.78 -3.06
C ASP A 47 0.72 32.45 -2.40
N PRO A 48 0.70 31.34 -3.17
CA PRO A 48 0.34 30.04 -2.59
C PRO A 48 1.43 29.61 -1.62
N GLU A 49 1.04 29.08 -0.47
CA GLU A 49 1.95 28.66 0.60
C GLU A 49 1.79 27.18 0.89
N LEU A 50 2.91 26.47 1.05
CA LEU A 50 2.93 25.06 1.44
C LEU A 50 3.33 24.97 2.92
N THR A 51 2.44 24.41 3.74
CA THR A 51 2.64 24.29 5.19
C THR A 51 3.00 22.85 5.57
N VAL A 52 4.03 22.70 6.40
CA VAL A 52 4.43 21.44 7.03
C VAL A 52 4.30 21.60 8.53
N ILE A 53 3.45 20.77 9.15
CA ILE A 53 3.25 20.73 10.59
C ILE A 53 4.14 19.63 11.17
N VAL A 54 4.97 19.99 12.15
CA VAL A 54 5.86 19.07 12.86
C VAL A 54 5.47 19.06 14.33
N ILE A 55 5.24 17.88 14.88
CA ILE A 55 4.89 17.68 16.29
C ILE A 55 6.03 16.92 16.95
N VAL A 56 6.61 17.52 17.99
CA VAL A 56 7.67 16.90 18.80
C VAL A 56 7.16 16.66 20.21
N THR A 57 7.31 15.44 20.69
CA THR A 57 7.00 15.05 22.07
C THR A 57 8.19 14.31 22.67
N GLY A 58 8.69 14.74 23.83
CA GLY A 58 9.71 14.00 24.55
C GLY A 58 10.47 14.85 25.57
N PRO A 59 11.37 14.24 26.34
CA PRO A 59 12.02 14.91 27.45
C PRO A 59 13.34 15.62 27.06
N VAL A 60 13.80 15.53 25.80
CA VAL A 60 15.12 16.02 25.39
C VAL A 60 14.99 17.31 24.57
N ARG A 61 15.88 18.29 24.79
CA ARG A 61 15.95 19.48 23.91
C ARG A 61 16.50 19.09 22.55
N ALA A 62 15.94 19.66 21.49
CA ALA A 62 16.38 19.37 20.13
C ALA A 62 16.18 20.56 19.20
N ASN A 63 16.90 20.56 18.07
CA ASN A 63 16.67 21.50 16.98
C ASN A 63 16.03 20.77 15.81
N ILE A 64 15.06 21.42 15.17
CA ILE A 64 14.34 20.90 14.02
C ILE A 64 14.96 21.48 12.75
N ASN A 65 15.38 20.61 11.83
CA ASN A 65 15.92 21.01 10.55
C ASN A 65 15.01 20.50 9.43
N LEU A 66 14.76 21.34 8.44
CA LEU A 66 14.00 20.99 7.24
C LEU A 66 14.94 21.08 6.03
N GLU A 67 15.05 19.97 5.32
CA GLU A 67 15.84 19.84 4.10
C GLU A 67 14.95 19.41 2.93
N PHE A 68 15.28 19.87 1.73
CA PHE A 68 14.74 19.28 0.52
C PHE A 68 15.59 18.07 0.13
N VAL A 69 14.97 17.09 -0.51
CA VAL A 69 15.66 15.97 -1.14
C VAL A 69 15.14 15.79 -2.55
N ASP A 70 16.04 15.41 -3.45
CA ASP A 70 15.67 15.13 -4.83
C ASP A 70 15.27 13.66 -4.95
N TYR A 71 14.33 13.39 -5.85
CA TYR A 71 13.96 12.02 -6.20
C TYR A 71 14.35 11.74 -7.64
N VAL A 72 14.96 10.57 -7.83
CA VAL A 72 15.19 9.98 -9.14
C VAL A 72 14.50 8.63 -9.14
N PHE A 73 13.89 8.30 -10.27
CA PHE A 73 13.23 7.02 -10.45
C PHE A 73 14.05 6.22 -11.47
N ASP A 74 14.44 5.02 -11.09
CA ASP A 74 15.16 4.13 -11.99
C ASP A 74 14.25 3.52 -13.06
N ASP A 75 14.82 2.66 -13.91
CA ASP A 75 14.17 1.91 -14.97
C ASP A 75 13.11 0.90 -14.51
N GLN A 76 12.94 0.73 -13.21
CA GLN A 76 11.90 -0.11 -12.61
C GLN A 76 10.91 0.72 -11.76
N GLY A 77 11.07 2.04 -11.74
CA GLY A 77 10.25 2.96 -10.95
C GLY A 77 10.59 2.96 -9.47
N TYR A 78 11.71 2.35 -9.06
CA TYR A 78 12.21 2.49 -7.71
C TYR A 78 12.73 3.89 -7.48
N LYS A 79 12.36 4.42 -6.32
CA LYS A 79 12.63 5.78 -5.91
C LYS A 79 13.95 5.84 -5.15
N THR A 80 14.95 6.44 -5.76
CA THR A 80 16.22 6.76 -5.11
C THR A 80 16.22 8.21 -4.66
N ARG A 81 16.80 8.46 -3.49
CA ARG A 81 16.91 9.80 -2.90
C ARG A 81 18.29 10.35 -3.17
N LEU A 82 18.35 11.57 -3.64
CA LEU A 82 19.60 12.31 -3.81
C LEU A 82 19.55 13.60 -2.98
N PRO A 83 20.72 14.18 -2.65
CA PRO A 83 20.79 15.52 -2.06
C PRO A 83 20.02 16.56 -2.89
N ALA A 84 19.55 17.63 -2.23
CA ALA A 84 18.90 18.75 -2.91
C ALA A 84 19.76 19.32 -4.05
N ASN A 85 19.11 19.89 -5.06
CA ASN A 85 19.73 20.53 -6.23
C ASN A 85 20.59 19.63 -7.12
N THR A 86 20.50 18.31 -6.98
CA THR A 86 21.20 17.36 -7.86
C THR A 86 20.48 17.15 -9.19
N THR A 87 19.18 17.46 -9.25
CA THR A 87 18.33 17.30 -10.43
C THR A 87 17.80 18.64 -10.94
N PRO A 88 17.42 18.75 -12.24
CA PRO A 88 16.71 19.92 -12.75
C PRO A 88 15.35 20.16 -12.08
N HIS A 89 14.74 19.11 -11.51
CA HIS A 89 13.39 19.11 -10.94
C HIS A 89 13.36 19.30 -9.41
N SER A 90 14.47 19.71 -8.79
CA SER A 90 14.59 19.86 -7.34
C SER A 90 13.60 20.87 -6.74
N LEU A 91 12.94 20.49 -5.64
CA LEU A 91 12.07 21.39 -4.87
C LEU A 91 12.83 22.60 -4.31
N ALA A 92 14.13 22.45 -4.02
CA ALA A 92 14.98 23.54 -3.52
C ALA A 92 15.14 24.68 -4.54
N LYS A 93 14.87 24.44 -5.83
CA LYS A 93 14.91 25.48 -6.87
C LYS A 93 13.65 26.34 -6.88
N VAL A 94 12.52 25.81 -6.43
CA VAL A 94 11.22 26.50 -6.47
C VAL A 94 10.74 26.99 -5.12
N PHE A 95 11.15 26.36 -4.02
CA PHE A 95 10.77 26.77 -2.67
C PHE A 95 11.91 27.38 -1.89
N GLN A 96 11.55 28.27 -0.98
CA GLN A 96 12.36 28.70 0.14
C GLN A 96 11.61 28.41 1.45
N VAL A 97 12.35 28.02 2.47
CA VAL A 97 11.82 27.82 3.83
C VAL A 97 11.77 29.18 4.51
N GLU A 98 10.62 29.56 5.05
CA GLU A 98 10.54 30.76 5.87
C GLU A 98 11.26 30.55 7.21
N PRO A 99 11.96 31.56 7.75
CA PRO A 99 12.54 31.47 9.08
C PRO A 99 11.48 31.10 10.12
N PHE A 100 11.79 30.14 10.99
CA PHE A 100 10.94 29.70 12.09
C PHE A 100 11.80 29.42 13.34
N ASP A 101 11.19 29.47 14.53
CA ASP A 101 11.86 29.03 15.74
C ASP A 101 11.98 27.50 15.72
N ASN A 102 13.21 27.01 15.56
CA ASN A 102 13.48 25.60 15.39
C ASN A 102 13.86 24.88 16.68
N ALA A 103 13.90 25.58 17.82
CA ALA A 103 14.34 25.02 19.08
C ALA A 103 13.17 24.37 19.85
N TYR A 104 13.22 23.04 20.01
CA TYR A 104 12.30 22.30 20.86
C TYR A 104 12.73 22.34 22.33
N LYS A 105 11.76 22.73 23.19
CA LYS A 105 11.86 22.65 24.64
C LYS A 105 10.84 21.64 25.17
N PRO A 106 11.26 20.66 25.99
CA PRO A 106 10.35 19.68 26.59
C PRO A 106 9.17 20.32 27.30
N SER A 107 7.97 19.75 27.09
CA SER A 107 6.71 20.20 27.71
C SER A 107 5.77 19.01 27.91
N ALA A 108 4.79 19.15 28.81
CA ALA A 108 3.83 18.09 29.12
C ALA A 108 2.94 17.70 27.92
N SER A 109 2.68 18.65 27.01
CA SER A 109 1.84 18.46 25.82
C SER A 109 2.63 18.22 24.52
N GLY A 110 3.95 18.32 24.56
CA GLY A 110 4.77 18.49 23.35
C GLY A 110 4.65 19.89 22.74
N SER A 111 5.26 20.05 21.57
CA SER A 111 5.25 21.30 20.80
C SER A 111 4.93 21.03 19.34
N GLU A 112 4.17 21.95 18.76
CA GLU A 112 3.84 21.98 17.33
C GLU A 112 4.59 23.12 16.64
N PHE A 113 5.18 22.82 15.50
CA PHE A 113 5.93 23.75 14.66
C PHE A 113 5.25 23.83 13.29
N THR A 114 4.85 25.03 12.90
CA THR A 114 4.27 25.31 11.59
C THR A 114 5.36 25.88 10.69
N ILE A 115 5.91 25.05 9.81
CA ILE A 115 6.97 25.45 8.88
C ILE A 115 6.35 25.81 7.53
N LYS A 116 6.63 27.03 7.08
CA LYS A 116 6.06 27.60 5.86
C LYS A 116 7.07 27.55 4.73
N LEU A 117 6.66 27.04 3.57
CA LEU A 117 7.44 26.96 2.36
C LEU A 117 6.81 27.88 1.31
N LYS A 118 7.57 28.90 0.88
CA LYS A 118 7.10 29.89 -0.10
C LYS A 118 7.74 29.66 -1.47
N PRO A 119 6.96 29.72 -2.56
CA PRO A 119 7.50 29.77 -3.90
C PRO A 119 8.46 30.95 -4.07
N LYS A 120 9.60 30.70 -4.71
CA LYS A 120 10.56 31.73 -5.12
C LYS A 120 10.07 32.55 -6.31
N GLN A 121 9.11 32.00 -7.07
CA GLN A 121 8.57 32.58 -8.29
C GLN A 121 7.05 32.46 -8.30
N LYS A 122 6.36 33.45 -8.88
CA LYS A 122 4.90 33.48 -9.01
C LYS A 122 4.35 32.51 -10.06
N LYS A 123 5.20 32.10 -11.00
CA LYS A 123 4.91 31.13 -12.06
C LYS A 123 6.15 30.27 -12.28
N ILE A 124 5.93 29.05 -12.71
CA ILE A 124 6.94 28.08 -13.12
C ILE A 124 6.54 27.52 -14.49
N ASP A 125 7.48 26.94 -15.22
CA ASP A 125 7.33 26.47 -16.61
C ASP A 125 7.52 24.96 -16.76
N GLN A 126 7.89 24.26 -15.69
CA GLN A 126 8.11 22.83 -15.67
C GLN A 126 7.68 22.20 -14.34
N ILE A 127 7.62 20.87 -14.30
CA ILE A 127 7.27 20.12 -13.09
C ILE A 127 8.51 19.96 -12.22
N PHE A 128 8.35 20.16 -10.91
CA PHE A 128 9.36 19.86 -9.90
C PHE A 128 8.85 18.77 -8.97
N TYR A 129 9.71 17.86 -8.54
CA TYR A 129 9.33 16.78 -7.64
C TYR A 129 10.48 16.42 -6.72
N GLY A 130 10.13 16.10 -5.49
CA GLY A 130 11.11 15.79 -4.47
C GLY A 130 10.45 15.45 -3.15
N GLY A 131 11.26 15.38 -2.10
CA GLY A 131 10.80 15.14 -0.75
C GLY A 131 11.12 16.32 0.15
N ILE A 132 10.33 16.43 1.21
CA ILE A 132 10.67 17.25 2.36
C ILE A 132 11.16 16.29 3.45
N LYS A 133 12.38 16.50 3.92
CA LYS A 133 13.00 15.73 5.01
C LYS A 133 13.03 16.62 6.23
N VAL A 134 12.51 16.12 7.35
CA VAL A 134 12.57 16.80 8.64
C VAL A 134 13.45 15.96 9.56
N THR A 135 14.51 16.57 10.08
CA THR A 135 15.38 15.94 11.06
C THR A 135 15.27 16.65 12.40
N MET A 136 15.45 15.87 13.45
CA MET A 136 15.55 16.38 14.80
C MET A 136 16.93 16.03 15.34
N ASP A 137 17.70 17.06 15.65
CA ASP A 137 19.05 16.93 16.18
C ASP A 137 19.01 17.26 17.67
N SER A 138 19.13 16.22 18.50
CA SER A 138 19.25 16.40 19.94
C SER A 138 20.66 16.91 20.27
N GLY A 139 20.74 18.08 20.89
CA GLY A 139 22.01 18.81 21.10
C GLY A 139 22.95 18.21 22.14
N SER A 140 23.23 16.89 22.13
CA SER A 140 24.26 16.29 22.99
C SER A 140 25.66 16.45 22.40
N SER A 141 26.09 17.70 22.17
CA SER A 141 27.50 18.01 21.90
C SER A 141 27.97 19.22 22.71
N SER A 142 28.07 19.04 24.03
CA SER A 142 28.94 19.89 24.86
C SER A 142 29.42 19.18 26.12
N ASN A 143 29.88 17.93 26.01
CA ASN A 143 30.77 17.32 26.99
C ASN A 143 31.81 16.46 26.24
N ALA A 144 32.89 17.11 25.85
CA ALA A 144 34.00 16.56 25.07
C ALA A 144 34.90 15.59 25.86
N ASN A 145 34.34 14.69 26.68
CA ASN A 145 35.10 13.71 27.47
C ASN A 145 34.51 12.29 27.47
N GLN A 146 33.76 11.90 26.43
CA GLN A 146 33.48 10.48 26.16
C GLN A 146 34.10 10.07 24.82
N ARG A 147 35.37 9.65 24.88
CA ARG A 147 35.96 8.79 23.86
C ARG A 147 35.33 7.40 24.00
N GLY A 148 34.52 7.01 23.01
CA GLY A 148 34.10 5.62 22.83
C GLY A 148 32.65 5.49 22.41
N THR A 149 32.44 4.93 21.22
CA THR A 149 31.16 4.50 20.60
C THR A 149 30.18 5.61 20.24
N GLY A 150 30.03 5.83 18.92
CA GLY A 150 29.17 6.86 18.34
C GLY A 150 27.71 6.69 18.68
N SER A 151 27.08 7.79 19.10
CA SER A 151 25.64 7.88 19.33
C SER A 151 25.17 9.26 18.87
N ALA A 152 25.23 9.50 17.56
CA ALA A 152 24.46 10.57 16.94
C ALA A 152 22.99 10.12 16.94
N ASN A 153 22.25 10.42 18.01
CA ASN A 153 20.80 10.20 18.08
C ASN A 153 20.09 11.31 17.27
N SER A 154 20.26 11.28 15.94
CA SER A 154 19.41 12.03 15.01
C SER A 154 18.23 11.14 14.65
N SER A 155 17.02 11.47 15.10
CA SER A 155 15.82 10.83 14.55
C SER A 155 15.33 11.67 13.37
N GLY A 156 15.37 11.08 12.18
CA GLY A 156 14.94 11.71 10.94
C GLY A 156 13.65 11.10 10.44
N ALA A 157 12.64 11.93 10.17
CA ALA A 157 11.41 11.52 9.52
C ALA A 157 11.30 12.24 8.16
N ILE A 158 11.13 11.47 7.09
CA ILE A 158 10.88 12.05 5.77
C ILE A 158 9.39 12.31 5.65
N ALA A 159 9.04 13.58 5.49
CA ALA A 159 7.70 14.11 5.66
C ALA A 159 6.72 13.66 4.58
N SER A 160 7.12 13.63 3.31
CA SER A 160 6.40 13.02 2.18
C SER A 160 7.06 13.45 0.86
N GLN A 161 6.61 12.86 -0.25
CA GLN A 161 6.82 13.39 -1.59
C GLN A 161 5.89 14.58 -1.86
N VAL A 162 6.45 15.63 -2.43
CA VAL A 162 5.71 16.78 -2.97
C VAL A 162 6.06 16.90 -4.44
N ASN A 163 5.04 17.09 -5.27
CA ASN A 163 5.27 17.48 -6.66
C ASN A 163 4.60 18.82 -6.90
N VAL A 164 5.30 19.67 -7.64
CA VAL A 164 4.95 21.05 -7.91
C VAL A 164 4.76 21.20 -9.40
N THR A 165 3.59 21.70 -9.80
CA THR A 165 3.18 21.77 -11.20
C THR A 165 2.76 23.20 -11.54
N PRO A 166 3.05 23.69 -12.76
CA PRO A 166 2.46 24.93 -13.22
C PRO A 166 0.95 24.80 -13.35
N TYR A 167 0.21 25.85 -13.02
CA TYR A 167 -1.22 25.91 -13.34
C TYR A 167 -1.44 25.85 -14.85
N GLY A 168 -2.39 25.01 -15.29
CA GLY A 168 -2.71 24.85 -16.71
C GLY A 168 -1.57 24.20 -17.51
N PHE A 169 -0.66 23.48 -16.85
CA PHE A 169 0.42 22.75 -17.51
C PHE A 169 -0.11 21.53 -18.27
N VAL A 170 -0.56 21.82 -19.49
CA VAL A 170 -1.11 20.86 -20.46
C VAL A 170 -0.29 20.89 -21.77
N GLY A 171 0.76 21.73 -21.81
CA GLY A 171 1.59 21.98 -22.97
C GLY A 171 2.29 20.71 -23.45
N ASP A 172 1.78 20.15 -24.54
CA ASP A 172 2.22 18.97 -25.29
C ASP A 172 1.36 17.70 -25.18
N ILE A 173 0.06 17.78 -24.85
CA ILE A 173 -0.89 16.67 -25.16
C ILE A 173 -0.80 16.30 -26.66
N LYS A 174 -0.67 17.31 -27.54
CA LYS A 174 -0.66 17.13 -29.00
C LYS A 174 0.53 16.31 -29.53
N ASN A 175 1.64 16.25 -28.78
CA ASN A 175 2.84 15.51 -29.16
C ASN A 175 3.00 14.19 -28.39
N GLY A 176 2.03 13.79 -27.56
CA GLY A 176 2.06 12.54 -26.80
C GLY A 176 2.96 12.54 -25.57
N LYS A 177 3.66 13.66 -25.27
CA LYS A 177 4.52 13.78 -24.08
C LYS A 177 3.72 13.77 -22.78
N ILE A 178 2.51 14.30 -22.79
CA ILE A 178 1.57 14.27 -21.67
C ILE A 178 0.39 13.39 -22.08
N ALA A 179 0.22 12.27 -21.40
CA ALA A 179 -0.93 11.39 -21.60
C ALA A 179 -1.58 11.10 -20.25
N GLY A 180 -2.92 11.08 -20.22
CA GLY A 180 -3.65 10.54 -19.06
C GLY A 180 -3.31 9.06 -18.85
N ALA A 181 -3.42 8.60 -17.61
CA ALA A 181 -3.23 7.20 -17.31
C ALA A 181 -4.31 6.35 -17.99
N GLN A 182 -3.89 5.25 -18.59
CA GLN A 182 -4.75 4.28 -19.25
C GLN A 182 -4.81 3.00 -18.44
N LEU A 183 -5.91 2.28 -18.60
CA LEU A 183 -6.03 0.96 -18.00
C LEU A 183 -5.26 -0.05 -18.85
N ALA A 184 -4.26 -0.71 -18.25
CA ALA A 184 -3.46 -1.71 -18.95
C ALA A 184 -4.10 -3.10 -18.84
N ARG A 185 -4.53 -3.48 -17.64
CA ARG A 185 -5.08 -4.81 -17.37
C ARG A 185 -5.95 -4.84 -16.13
N VAL A 186 -7.02 -5.62 -16.15
CA VAL A 186 -7.79 -5.99 -14.96
C VAL A 186 -7.77 -7.51 -14.81
N ASN A 187 -7.38 -7.99 -13.63
CA ASN A 187 -7.46 -9.40 -13.28
C ASN A 187 -8.31 -9.58 -12.05
N PHE A 188 -9.09 -10.65 -12.04
CA PHE A 188 -9.93 -11.01 -10.90
C PHE A 188 -9.42 -12.31 -10.31
N THR A 189 -9.27 -12.33 -9.00
CA THR A 189 -8.88 -13.54 -8.26
C THR A 189 -9.72 -13.66 -7.00
N SER A 190 -10.29 -14.83 -6.75
CA SER A 190 -10.92 -15.08 -5.45
C SER A 190 -9.88 -15.04 -4.33
N THR A 191 -10.22 -14.32 -3.27
CA THR A 191 -9.48 -14.31 -2.00
C THR A 191 -9.95 -15.42 -1.06
N ASN A 192 -11.12 -16.00 -1.33
CA ASN A 192 -11.67 -17.09 -0.55
C ASN A 192 -11.08 -18.43 -1.01
N ARG A 193 -9.97 -18.82 -0.38
CA ARG A 193 -9.31 -20.12 -0.59
C ARG A 193 -9.49 -21.02 0.61
N THR A 194 -10.74 -21.20 1.03
CA THR A 194 -11.07 -21.98 2.23
C THR A 194 -11.02 -23.48 1.97
N SER A 195 -11.29 -23.95 0.75
CA SER A 195 -11.16 -25.36 0.40
C SER A 195 -9.78 -25.72 -0.18
N ILE A 196 -9.37 -26.98 -0.02
CA ILE A 196 -8.16 -27.52 -0.69
C ILE A 196 -8.31 -27.44 -2.21
N ILE A 197 -9.53 -27.58 -2.74
CA ILE A 197 -9.84 -27.55 -4.16
C ILE A 197 -9.57 -26.15 -4.73
N ASP A 198 -9.97 -25.10 -4.01
CA ASP A 198 -9.71 -23.69 -4.37
C ASP A 198 -8.23 -23.36 -4.48
N SER A 199 -7.38 -24.07 -3.72
CA SER A 199 -5.93 -23.87 -3.73
C SER A 199 -5.23 -24.56 -4.91
N ILE A 200 -5.86 -25.55 -5.52
CA ILE A 200 -5.28 -26.38 -6.60
C ILE A 200 -5.77 -25.93 -7.97
N ILE A 201 -7.05 -25.56 -8.06
CA ILE A 201 -7.69 -25.15 -9.32
C ILE A 201 -7.75 -23.62 -9.35
N PRO A 202 -6.97 -22.95 -10.22
CA PRO A 202 -7.06 -21.49 -10.38
C PRO A 202 -8.45 -21.09 -10.90
N ASP A 203 -8.86 -19.86 -10.60
CA ASP A 203 -10.07 -19.29 -11.22
C ASP A 203 -9.86 -19.16 -12.73
N LEU A 204 -10.93 -19.35 -13.49
CA LEU A 204 -10.91 -19.20 -14.94
C LEU A 204 -11.13 -17.71 -15.30
N PRO A 205 -10.60 -17.23 -16.44
CA PRO A 205 -10.89 -15.88 -16.91
C PRO A 205 -12.41 -15.66 -16.99
N GLY A 206 -12.91 -14.64 -16.31
CA GLY A 206 -14.34 -14.31 -16.28
C GLY A 206 -15.23 -15.21 -15.40
N LEU A 207 -14.68 -16.24 -14.73
CA LEU A 207 -15.44 -17.17 -13.90
C LEU A 207 -14.75 -17.40 -12.55
N VAL A 208 -15.37 -16.91 -11.47
CA VAL A 208 -14.80 -16.93 -10.13
C VAL A 208 -15.63 -17.82 -9.20
N ASN A 209 -14.95 -18.67 -8.40
CA ASN A 209 -15.64 -19.69 -7.61
C ASN A 209 -16.51 -19.12 -6.48
N ALA A 210 -15.98 -18.19 -5.71
CA ALA A 210 -16.70 -17.56 -4.59
C ALA A 210 -16.07 -16.22 -4.21
N GLY A 211 -16.86 -15.34 -3.59
CA GLY A 211 -16.39 -14.10 -2.97
C GLY A 211 -15.69 -14.32 -1.62
N PRO A 212 -14.84 -13.37 -1.16
CA PRO A 212 -14.58 -12.06 -1.75
C PRO A 212 -13.58 -12.12 -2.92
N ILE A 213 -13.71 -11.21 -3.88
CA ILE A 213 -12.87 -11.12 -5.08
C ILE A 213 -11.89 -9.97 -4.94
N GLU A 214 -10.63 -10.24 -5.26
CA GLU A 214 -9.60 -9.22 -5.45
C GLU A 214 -9.54 -8.87 -6.94
N ALA A 215 -9.89 -7.63 -7.26
CA ALA A 215 -9.64 -7.01 -8.55
C ALA A 215 -8.24 -6.37 -8.53
N LYS A 216 -7.30 -6.94 -9.29
CA LYS A 216 -5.98 -6.36 -9.54
C LYS A 216 -6.04 -5.53 -10.81
N VAL A 217 -6.03 -4.23 -10.63
CA VAL A 217 -6.10 -3.24 -11.69
C VAL A 217 -4.72 -2.64 -11.92
N ALA A 218 -4.18 -2.87 -13.11
CA ALA A 218 -2.96 -2.24 -13.59
C ALA A 218 -3.32 -1.06 -14.49
N TYR A 219 -2.75 0.09 -14.19
CA TYR A 219 -2.87 1.31 -15.00
C TYR A 219 -1.48 1.81 -15.36
N GLU A 220 -1.34 2.39 -16.54
CA GLU A 220 -0.08 2.83 -17.13
C GLU A 220 -0.16 4.27 -17.62
N ASN A 221 0.94 5.01 -17.49
CA ASN A 221 1.11 6.31 -18.12
C ASN A 221 2.03 6.12 -19.34
N LYS A 222 1.47 6.26 -20.54
CA LYS A 222 2.24 6.17 -21.80
C LYS A 222 2.93 7.48 -22.17
N GLY A 223 2.62 8.58 -21.48
CA GLY A 223 3.31 9.84 -21.66
C GLY A 223 4.72 9.80 -21.07
N GLU A 224 5.51 10.81 -21.39
CA GLU A 224 6.85 11.03 -20.83
C GLU A 224 6.79 11.72 -19.46
N LEU A 225 5.79 12.58 -19.27
CA LEU A 225 5.62 13.36 -18.05
C LEU A 225 4.74 12.64 -17.02
N PRO A 226 5.02 12.80 -15.71
CA PRO A 226 4.20 12.22 -14.66
C PRO A 226 2.81 12.86 -14.64
N VAL A 227 1.80 12.06 -14.27
CA VAL A 227 0.43 12.53 -14.04
C VAL A 227 -0.07 12.07 -12.68
N PHE A 228 -0.96 12.83 -12.08
CA PHE A 228 -1.66 12.38 -10.88
C PHE A 228 -2.87 11.55 -11.26
N THR A 229 -3.04 10.43 -10.58
CA THR A 229 -4.07 9.46 -10.88
C THR A 229 -4.82 9.09 -9.63
N SER A 230 -6.14 9.01 -9.75
CA SER A 230 -6.98 8.33 -8.77
C SER A 230 -7.90 7.36 -9.50
N ALA A 231 -8.10 6.20 -8.91
CA ALA A 231 -8.99 5.18 -9.43
C ALA A 231 -10.22 5.09 -8.53
N SER A 232 -11.40 4.98 -9.12
CA SER A 232 -12.60 4.52 -8.44
C SER A 232 -13.08 3.21 -9.05
N TRP A 233 -13.64 2.38 -8.20
CA TRP A 233 -14.19 1.08 -8.56
C TRP A 233 -15.60 1.00 -8.02
N GLU A 234 -16.53 0.65 -8.89
CA GLU A 234 -17.92 0.39 -8.55
C GLU A 234 -18.23 -1.05 -8.93
N PHE A 235 -18.68 -1.82 -7.95
CA PHE A 235 -19.08 -3.22 -8.11
C PHE A 235 -20.60 -3.25 -8.15
N SER A 236 -21.18 -3.79 -9.22
CA SER A 236 -22.62 -3.90 -9.39
C SER A 236 -23.04 -5.31 -9.81
N SER A 237 -24.27 -5.69 -9.47
CA SER A 237 -24.93 -6.92 -9.91
C SER A 237 -26.37 -6.57 -10.23
N GLU A 238 -26.85 -6.92 -11.41
CA GLU A 238 -28.24 -6.63 -11.84
C GLU A 238 -28.63 -5.16 -11.59
N ASP A 239 -27.76 -4.23 -12.01
CA ASP A 239 -27.90 -2.77 -11.85
C ASP A 239 -27.89 -2.24 -10.40
N LYS A 240 -27.73 -3.12 -9.40
CA LYS A 240 -27.57 -2.74 -8.00
C LYS A 240 -26.10 -2.55 -7.66
N VAL A 241 -25.72 -1.36 -7.19
CA VAL A 241 -24.38 -1.08 -6.66
C VAL A 241 -24.20 -1.82 -5.33
N LEU A 242 -23.23 -2.73 -5.30
CA LEU A 242 -22.88 -3.57 -4.15
C LEU A 242 -21.83 -2.90 -3.26
N ALA A 243 -20.83 -2.27 -3.89
CA ALA A 243 -19.78 -1.55 -3.19
C ALA A 243 -19.11 -0.54 -4.12
N SER A 244 -18.59 0.54 -3.53
CA SER A 244 -17.70 1.47 -4.19
C SER A 244 -16.42 1.65 -3.39
N LYS A 245 -15.29 1.77 -4.08
CA LYS A 245 -13.99 2.07 -3.48
C LYS A 245 -13.28 3.12 -4.30
N ARG A 246 -12.48 3.95 -3.65
CA ARG A 246 -11.68 4.98 -4.29
C ARG A 246 -10.27 4.97 -3.75
N SER A 247 -9.28 5.09 -4.61
CA SER A 247 -7.89 5.29 -4.21
C SER A 247 -7.62 6.76 -3.93
N SER A 248 -6.66 7.02 -3.04
CA SER A 248 -6.08 8.36 -2.95
C SER A 248 -5.38 8.72 -4.26
N LYS A 249 -5.26 10.03 -4.50
CA LYS A 249 -4.52 10.60 -5.63
C LYS A 249 -3.04 10.27 -5.45
N THR A 250 -2.44 9.63 -6.46
CA THR A 250 -1.03 9.22 -6.47
C THR A 250 -0.37 9.60 -7.78
N ILE A 251 0.92 9.94 -7.74
CA ILE A 251 1.69 10.21 -8.95
C ILE A 251 2.00 8.91 -9.71
N LEU A 252 1.80 8.94 -11.02
CA LEU A 252 2.17 7.90 -11.97
C LEU A 252 3.15 8.48 -12.97
N LEU A 253 4.39 8.00 -12.91
CA LEU A 253 5.48 8.49 -13.75
C LEU A 253 5.29 8.07 -15.21
N GLY A 254 5.84 8.85 -16.13
CA GLY A 254 5.82 8.52 -17.56
C GLY A 254 6.50 7.20 -17.89
N GLY A 255 5.94 6.45 -18.84
CA GLY A 255 6.37 5.11 -19.23
C GLY A 255 6.22 4.04 -18.15
N ARG A 256 5.52 4.32 -17.02
CA ARG A 256 5.38 3.38 -15.90
C ARG A 256 3.96 2.86 -15.75
N SER A 257 3.88 1.66 -15.18
CA SER A 257 2.65 1.04 -14.72
C SER A 257 2.60 0.99 -13.20
N ALA A 258 1.41 1.18 -12.62
CA ALA A 258 1.13 0.87 -11.23
C ALA A 258 -0.02 -0.13 -11.16
N THR A 259 0.08 -1.08 -10.22
CA THR A 259 -0.96 -2.08 -9.96
C THR A 259 -1.58 -1.83 -8.60
N ARG A 260 -2.90 -1.81 -8.53
CA ARG A 260 -3.67 -1.73 -7.29
C ARG A 260 -4.55 -2.95 -7.16
N SER A 261 -4.58 -3.51 -5.96
CA SER A 261 -5.54 -4.55 -5.60
C SER A 261 -6.70 -3.94 -4.81
N VAL A 262 -7.91 -4.37 -5.15
CA VAL A 262 -9.13 -3.96 -4.49
C VAL A 262 -9.96 -5.19 -4.19
N ILE A 263 -10.23 -5.42 -2.91
CA ILE A 263 -11.03 -6.55 -2.46
C ILE A 263 -12.49 -6.12 -2.32
N THR A 264 -13.43 -6.92 -2.80
CA THR A 264 -14.88 -6.72 -2.66
C THR A 264 -15.35 -7.05 -1.24
N GLN A 265 -14.92 -6.23 -0.30
CA GLN A 265 -15.35 -6.27 1.09
C GLN A 265 -15.77 -4.87 1.51
N SER A 266 -16.96 -4.76 2.11
CA SER A 266 -17.40 -3.54 2.80
C SER A 266 -17.23 -3.73 4.30
N LYS A 267 -16.90 -2.64 5.01
CA LYS A 267 -16.99 -2.63 6.47
C LYS A 267 -18.45 -2.42 6.85
N ILE A 268 -18.91 -3.14 7.86
CA ILE A 268 -20.21 -2.85 8.48
C ILE A 268 -20.07 -1.50 9.18
N GLU A 269 -21.01 -0.60 8.95
CA GLU A 269 -21.03 0.72 9.58
C GLU A 269 -21.05 0.57 11.11
N GLY A 270 -20.09 1.19 11.81
CA GLY A 270 -19.94 1.09 13.26
C GLY A 270 -19.22 -0.17 13.78
N SER A 271 -18.72 -1.05 12.91
CA SER A 271 -17.96 -2.26 13.30
C SER A 271 -16.59 -2.33 12.60
N GLN A 272 -15.66 -3.10 13.19
CA GLN A 272 -14.40 -3.48 12.52
C GLN A 272 -14.59 -4.67 11.56
N GLU A 273 -15.77 -5.28 11.53
CA GLU A 273 -16.06 -6.44 10.70
C GLU A 273 -16.27 -6.08 9.22
N THR A 274 -15.76 -6.94 8.34
CA THR A 274 -15.91 -6.82 6.89
C THR A 274 -16.81 -7.92 6.36
N ILE A 275 -17.79 -7.56 5.53
CA ILE A 275 -18.72 -8.52 4.90
C ILE A 275 -18.39 -8.71 3.42
N ASN A 276 -18.67 -9.92 2.92
CA ASN A 276 -18.68 -10.18 1.50
C ASN A 276 -19.95 -9.54 0.90
N VAL A 277 -19.76 -8.68 -0.10
CA VAL A 277 -20.85 -7.95 -0.77
C VAL A 277 -21.28 -8.59 -2.08
N LEU A 278 -20.62 -9.68 -2.50
CA LEU A 278 -20.90 -10.35 -3.76
C LEU A 278 -22.12 -11.26 -3.65
N PRO A 279 -22.89 -11.41 -4.75
CA PRO A 279 -23.94 -12.42 -4.82
C PRO A 279 -23.35 -13.82 -4.72
N GLU A 280 -24.15 -14.77 -4.22
CA GLU A 280 -23.77 -16.20 -4.19
C GLU A 280 -23.68 -16.78 -5.61
N PHE A 281 -24.49 -16.25 -6.53
CA PHE A 281 -24.55 -16.63 -7.93
C PHE A 281 -24.92 -15.42 -8.78
N GLY A 282 -24.24 -15.21 -9.90
CA GLY A 282 -24.66 -14.24 -10.91
C GLY A 282 -23.52 -13.40 -11.51
N PRO A 283 -23.86 -12.58 -12.52
CA PRO A 283 -22.91 -11.65 -13.13
C PRO A 283 -22.63 -10.48 -12.18
N VAL A 284 -21.36 -10.14 -12.05
CA VAL A 284 -20.88 -8.95 -11.33
C VAL A 284 -20.11 -8.09 -12.31
N THR A 285 -20.51 -6.84 -12.43
CA THR A 285 -19.84 -5.85 -13.27
C THR A 285 -18.98 -4.95 -12.37
N ILE A 286 -17.77 -4.66 -12.86
CA ILE A 286 -16.78 -3.86 -12.17
C ILE A 286 -16.45 -2.70 -13.08
N LYS A 287 -16.98 -1.53 -12.74
CA LYS A 287 -16.72 -0.28 -13.43
C LYS A 287 -15.52 0.38 -12.80
N THR A 288 -14.42 0.43 -13.54
CA THR A 288 -13.19 1.11 -13.14
C THR A 288 -13.11 2.45 -13.83
N THR A 289 -13.04 3.52 -13.05
CA THR A 289 -12.86 4.88 -13.56
C THR A 289 -11.50 5.39 -13.12
N LEU A 290 -10.64 5.69 -14.08
CA LEU A 290 -9.35 6.34 -13.85
C LEU A 290 -9.49 7.83 -14.14
N GLN A 291 -9.38 8.63 -13.09
CA GLN A 291 -9.28 10.08 -13.20
C GLN A 291 -7.80 10.46 -13.20
N SER A 292 -7.35 11.12 -14.27
CA SER A 292 -6.01 11.71 -14.32
C SER A 292 -6.09 13.23 -14.21
N GLU A 293 -5.09 13.84 -13.60
CA GLU A 293 -4.97 15.28 -13.44
C GLU A 293 -3.51 15.71 -13.51
N LEU A 294 -3.26 16.89 -14.05
CA LEU A 294 -1.96 17.55 -13.99
C LEU A 294 -2.13 19.07 -13.95
N GLY A 295 -1.49 19.75 -13.00
CA GLY A 295 -1.49 21.22 -12.97
C GLY A 295 -2.88 21.83 -12.82
N GLY A 296 -3.79 21.15 -12.10
CA GLY A 296 -5.18 21.56 -11.94
C GLY A 296 -6.08 21.28 -13.14
N THR A 297 -5.55 20.69 -14.22
CA THR A 297 -6.35 20.27 -15.38
C THR A 297 -6.71 18.81 -15.26
N MET A 298 -8.01 18.51 -15.25
CA MET A 298 -8.53 17.15 -15.31
C MET A 298 -8.51 16.64 -16.74
N PHE A 299 -7.94 15.45 -16.96
CA PHE A 299 -8.06 14.76 -18.23
C PHE A 299 -9.43 14.07 -18.31
N GLU A 300 -9.83 13.71 -19.53
CA GLU A 300 -11.00 12.85 -19.71
C GLU A 300 -10.83 11.54 -18.93
N PRO A 301 -11.83 11.15 -18.12
CA PRO A 301 -11.74 9.95 -17.33
C PRO A 301 -11.78 8.72 -18.24
N VAL A 302 -10.88 7.77 -17.98
CA VAL A 302 -10.90 6.48 -18.66
C VAL A 302 -11.82 5.55 -17.87
N VAL A 303 -12.95 5.20 -18.47
CA VAL A 303 -13.94 4.28 -17.88
C VAL A 303 -13.85 2.95 -18.59
N VAL A 304 -13.65 1.87 -17.83
CA VAL A 304 -13.68 0.50 -18.35
C VAL A 304 -14.57 -0.35 -17.48
N GLU A 305 -15.48 -1.05 -18.12
CA GLU A 305 -16.34 -2.03 -17.48
C GLU A 305 -15.79 -3.43 -17.74
N SER A 306 -15.78 -4.24 -16.69
CA SER A 306 -15.33 -5.63 -16.76
C SER A 306 -16.32 -6.48 -16.01
N SER A 307 -16.83 -7.52 -16.66
CA SER A 307 -17.82 -8.41 -16.07
C SER A 307 -17.19 -9.75 -15.72
N ILE A 308 -17.58 -10.28 -14.56
CA ILE A 308 -17.21 -11.61 -14.08
C ILE A 308 -18.46 -12.35 -13.65
N PHE A 309 -18.44 -13.67 -13.77
CA PHE A 309 -19.52 -14.52 -13.29
C PHE A 309 -19.09 -15.20 -12.00
N VAL A 310 -19.88 -15.02 -10.93
CA VAL A 310 -19.65 -15.66 -9.63
C VAL A 310 -20.52 -16.91 -9.56
N ILE A 311 -19.90 -18.07 -9.36
CA ILE A 311 -20.58 -19.36 -9.20
C ILE A 311 -19.68 -20.36 -8.51
N GLN A 312 -20.21 -21.12 -7.56
CA GLN A 312 -19.50 -22.22 -6.89
C GLN A 312 -19.36 -23.44 -7.81
N TRP A 313 -18.45 -23.37 -8.78
CA TRP A 313 -18.27 -24.41 -9.79
C TRP A 313 -17.20 -25.44 -9.43
N LYS A 314 -16.20 -25.08 -8.60
CA LYS A 314 -15.02 -25.95 -8.36
C LYS A 314 -15.36 -27.20 -7.58
N GLU A 315 -16.17 -27.11 -6.52
CA GLU A 315 -16.52 -28.29 -5.73
C GLU A 315 -17.39 -29.27 -6.51
N PRO A 316 -18.50 -28.86 -7.17
CA PRO A 316 -19.31 -29.78 -7.96
C PRO A 316 -18.51 -30.42 -9.10
N THR A 317 -17.71 -29.66 -9.83
CA THR A 317 -16.90 -30.21 -10.94
C THR A 317 -15.85 -31.18 -10.45
N PHE A 318 -15.21 -30.91 -9.31
CA PHE A 318 -14.24 -31.82 -8.70
C PHE A 318 -14.88 -33.16 -8.31
N PHE A 319 -16.03 -33.14 -7.61
CA PHE A 319 -16.70 -34.37 -7.19
C PHE A 319 -17.28 -35.17 -8.36
N VAL A 320 -17.80 -34.51 -9.39
CA VAL A 320 -18.26 -35.17 -10.63
C VAL A 320 -17.09 -35.83 -11.35
N ALA A 321 -15.96 -35.12 -11.51
CA ALA A 321 -14.75 -35.70 -12.12
C ALA A 321 -14.24 -36.91 -11.32
N LEU A 322 -14.24 -36.82 -9.98
CA LEU A 322 -13.88 -37.92 -9.09
C LEU A 322 -14.81 -39.14 -9.32
N ALA A 323 -16.12 -38.93 -9.34
CA ALA A 323 -17.12 -39.99 -9.55
C ALA A 323 -16.97 -40.67 -10.92
N ILE A 324 -16.75 -39.89 -11.99
CA ILE A 324 -16.47 -40.43 -13.34
C ILE A 324 -15.20 -41.27 -13.32
N THR A 325 -14.14 -40.79 -12.67
CA THR A 325 -12.87 -41.50 -12.57
C THR A 325 -13.03 -42.82 -11.80
N PHE A 326 -13.80 -42.83 -10.71
CA PHE A 326 -14.15 -44.04 -9.96
C PHE A 326 -15.00 -45.01 -10.80
N GLY A 327 -16.02 -44.52 -11.49
CA GLY A 327 -16.88 -45.32 -12.36
C GLY A 327 -16.10 -45.97 -13.50
N TRP A 328 -15.22 -45.21 -14.15
CA TRP A 328 -14.31 -45.72 -15.17
C TRP A 328 -13.36 -46.76 -14.61
N TYR A 329 -12.74 -46.49 -13.45
CA TYR A 329 -11.83 -47.41 -12.78
C TYR A 329 -12.51 -48.74 -12.43
N TYR A 330 -13.72 -48.67 -11.89
CA TYR A 330 -14.50 -49.83 -11.49
C TYR A 330 -14.96 -50.65 -12.70
N ARG A 331 -15.43 -50.00 -13.78
CA ARG A 331 -15.73 -50.67 -15.06
C ARG A 331 -14.51 -51.39 -15.62
N ARG A 332 -13.34 -50.75 -15.62
CA ARG A 332 -12.09 -51.36 -16.11
C ARG A 332 -11.67 -52.59 -15.30
N ARG A 333 -11.93 -52.60 -13.99
CA ARG A 333 -11.69 -53.77 -13.12
C ARG A 333 -12.66 -54.92 -13.34
N ARG A 334 -13.91 -54.67 -13.78
CA ARG A 334 -14.87 -55.73 -14.09
C ARG A 334 -14.60 -56.43 -15.44
N VAL A 335 -13.93 -55.75 -16.36
CA VAL A 335 -13.64 -56.28 -17.72
C VAL A 335 -12.26 -56.97 -17.79
N ALA A 336 -11.43 -56.87 -16.75
CA ALA A 336 -10.14 -57.57 -16.72
C ALA A 336 -10.35 -59.08 -16.49
N PRO A 337 -9.96 -59.96 -17.45
CA PRO A 337 -10.05 -61.41 -17.26
C PRO A 337 -9.21 -61.82 -16.06
N LYS A 338 -9.70 -62.81 -15.30
CA LYS A 338 -9.02 -63.41 -14.14
C LYS A 338 -7.76 -64.18 -14.60
N THR A 339 -6.74 -63.51 -15.10
CA THR A 339 -5.46 -64.15 -15.38
C THR A 339 -4.28 -63.27 -14.99
N SER A 340 -3.36 -63.92 -14.28
CA SER A 340 -2.00 -63.52 -13.89
C SER A 340 -1.81 -62.67 -12.62
N LYS A 341 -1.03 -63.29 -11.73
CA LYS A 341 -0.39 -62.77 -10.52
C LYS A 341 0.70 -61.78 -10.92
N GLN A 342 0.38 -60.50 -11.06
CA GLN A 342 1.24 -59.35 -10.72
C GLN A 342 0.43 -58.09 -11.01
N ARG A 343 -0.22 -57.54 -9.98
CA ARG A 343 -1.03 -56.32 -10.11
C ARG A 343 -0.11 -55.10 -10.02
N PRO A 344 0.02 -54.27 -11.07
CA PRO A 344 0.67 -52.97 -10.90
C PRO A 344 -0.13 -52.14 -9.88
N PRO A 345 0.54 -51.31 -9.06
CA PRO A 345 -0.14 -50.49 -8.06
C PRO A 345 -1.15 -49.59 -8.77
N SER A 346 -2.39 -49.58 -8.29
CA SER A 346 -3.44 -48.77 -8.92
C SER A 346 -3.04 -47.30 -8.95
N LEU A 347 -3.41 -46.60 -10.03
CA LEU A 347 -3.29 -45.14 -10.13
C LEU A 347 -3.84 -44.43 -8.88
N LEU A 348 -4.88 -44.99 -8.26
CA LEU A 348 -5.46 -44.50 -7.03
C LEU A 348 -4.55 -44.70 -5.80
N VAL A 349 -3.85 -45.85 -5.69
CA VAL A 349 -2.84 -46.06 -4.64
C VAL A 349 -1.61 -45.18 -4.88
N LEU A 350 -1.23 -44.95 -6.14
CA LEU A 350 -0.17 -44.00 -6.50
C LEU A 350 -0.57 -42.56 -6.18
N ALA A 351 -1.81 -42.15 -6.49
CA ALA A 351 -2.34 -40.83 -6.18
C ALA A 351 -2.47 -40.59 -4.66
N ILE A 352 -2.96 -41.59 -3.91
CA ILE A 352 -3.00 -41.54 -2.45
C ILE A 352 -1.58 -41.48 -1.87
N LYS A 353 -0.63 -42.27 -2.39
CA LYS A 353 0.78 -42.18 -1.97
C LYS A 353 1.39 -40.82 -2.29
N ALA A 354 1.09 -40.24 -3.45
CA ALA A 354 1.57 -38.93 -3.87
C ALA A 354 0.98 -37.81 -2.99
N MET A 355 -0.33 -37.84 -2.72
CA MET A 355 -0.98 -36.90 -1.80
C MET A 355 -0.44 -37.03 -0.38
N ARG A 356 -0.30 -38.26 0.14
CA ARG A 356 0.26 -38.50 1.48
C ARG A 356 1.69 -37.97 1.59
N LYS A 357 2.51 -38.18 0.54
CA LYS A 357 3.88 -37.63 0.47
C LYS A 357 3.88 -36.10 0.41
N ALA A 358 2.96 -35.48 -0.33
CA ALA A 358 2.83 -34.02 -0.41
C ALA A 358 2.39 -33.39 0.92
N VAL A 359 1.46 -34.03 1.64
CA VAL A 359 0.99 -33.60 2.97
C VAL A 359 2.12 -33.69 4.00
N ILE A 360 2.86 -34.81 4.03
CA ILE A 360 4.01 -34.99 4.95
C ILE A 360 5.09 -33.95 4.69
N ARG A 361 5.43 -33.68 3.41
CA ARG A 361 6.43 -32.65 3.06
C ARG A 361 6.02 -31.26 3.55
N ARG A 362 4.73 -30.91 3.46
CA ARG A 362 4.20 -29.63 3.95
C ARG A 362 4.19 -29.52 5.47
N LEU A 363 3.86 -30.61 6.18
CA LEU A 363 3.95 -30.64 7.65
C LEU A 363 5.39 -30.46 8.12
N ALA A 364 6.36 -31.07 7.44
CA ALA A 364 7.78 -30.88 7.72
C ALA A 364 8.25 -29.42 7.46
N LEU A 365 7.81 -28.81 6.35
CA LEU A 365 8.11 -27.41 6.01
C LEU A 365 7.45 -26.37 6.94
N ARG A 366 6.30 -26.70 7.55
CA ARG A 366 5.71 -25.88 8.62
C ARG A 366 6.51 -25.99 9.91
N LYS A 367 6.89 -27.20 10.30
CA LYS A 367 7.69 -27.44 11.51
C LYS A 367 9.07 -26.78 11.46
N SER A 368 9.70 -26.70 10.27
CA SER A 368 10.97 -25.99 10.09
C SER A 368 10.84 -24.46 10.09
N LYS A 369 9.63 -23.92 9.93
CA LYS A 369 9.33 -22.48 10.00
C LYS A 369 8.88 -22.00 11.38
N GLU A 370 8.56 -22.91 12.29
CA GLU A 370 8.25 -22.61 13.70
C GLU A 370 9.49 -22.74 14.62
N VAL A 371 10.58 -23.32 14.12
CA VAL A 371 11.84 -23.54 14.87
C VAL A 371 12.96 -22.58 14.42
N ALA A 372 12.72 -21.77 13.39
CA ALA A 372 13.57 -20.66 12.95
C ALA A 372 12.79 -19.35 13.13
#